data_AF-A0A3M0Z6F3-F1
#
_entry.id   AF-A0A3M0Z6F3-F1
#
_cell.length_a   1.000
_cell.length_b   1.000
_cell.length_c   1.000
_cell.angle_alpha   90.00
_cell.angle_beta   90.00
_cell.angle_gamma   90.00
#
_symmetry.space_group_name_H-M   'P 1'
#
loop_
_entity.id
_entity.type
_entity.pdbx_description
1 polymer ?
#
loop_
_entity_poly.entity_id
_entity_poly.type
_entity_poly.pdbx_seq_one_letter_code
_entity_poly.pdbx_strand_id
1 'polypeptide(L)'
;MGETAGAQRQAGASPFTNPGTAPGVGRAEAPWGALGLLAAYRVAVGLLALGTVWGRWGWSPLGERDPGLFAAAAAVYAALGLLSVATAALHRPPARLQLHLGLLADLAALVLLAHASGGARSGLGVLLVVPLVGGGSLLGPERAVLYAALASLGLLGAEAWAWLAGLPGGPAFTQAGLVGVGCFAAAGGASLLARRARDSEALALQRGIDLANMRQLADYVVQRMQTGIVVVDGAGRIRLANDSARHLLGLGQESCQGHPLAERAPALQEALEAWRARPDLP
;
A
#
# COMPACT_ATOMS: atom_id res chain seq x y z
N MET A 1 -7.47 11.16 76.99
CA MET A 1 -7.02 9.86 77.55
C MET A 1 -7.88 8.77 76.91
N GLY A 2 -7.26 7.88 76.13
CA GLY A 2 -7.96 6.78 75.46
C GLY A 2 -7.39 6.43 74.07
N GLU A 3 -6.13 5.98 74.03
CA GLU A 3 -5.60 5.03 73.03
C GLU A 3 -6.47 3.76 73.02
N THR A 4 -6.75 3.03 71.93
CA THR A 4 -5.81 2.25 71.10
C THR A 4 -6.59 1.52 69.97
N ALA A 5 -5.87 1.25 68.88
CA ALA A 5 -5.84 0.04 68.06
C ALA A 5 -7.05 -0.41 67.22
N GLY A 6 -6.78 -0.63 65.92
CA GLY A 6 -7.31 -1.81 65.24
C GLY A 6 -7.47 -1.73 63.73
N ALA A 7 -6.70 -2.56 63.03
CA ALA A 7 -7.06 -3.19 61.76
C ALA A 7 -6.93 -2.39 60.45
N GLN A 8 -5.67 -2.27 60.06
CA GLN A 8 -5.18 -2.58 58.71
C GLN A 8 -6.03 -3.66 57.99
N ARG A 9 -6.77 -3.27 56.94
CA ARG A 9 -7.31 -4.17 55.92
C ARG A 9 -6.68 -3.83 54.58
N GLN A 10 -5.75 -4.69 54.16
CA GLN A 10 -5.37 -4.89 52.78
C GLN A 10 -6.58 -5.42 52.01
N ALA A 11 -7.02 -4.68 50.99
CA ALA A 11 -7.83 -5.20 49.91
C ALA A 11 -7.07 -4.94 48.61
N GLY A 12 -6.71 -6.04 47.93
CA GLY A 12 -5.94 -6.02 46.70
C GLY A 12 -6.65 -5.25 45.59
N ALA A 13 -5.89 -4.39 44.94
CA ALA A 13 -6.20 -3.86 43.61
C ALA A 13 -5.00 -4.18 42.71
N SER A 14 -5.32 -4.90 41.64
CA SER A 14 -4.46 -5.61 40.69
C SER A 14 -3.35 -4.75 40.06
N PRO A 15 -2.16 -5.31 39.73
CA PRO A 15 -1.04 -4.58 39.12
C PRO A 15 -1.17 -4.45 37.59
N PHE A 16 -2.37 -4.51 37.01
CA PHE A 16 -2.57 -4.28 35.58
C PHE A 16 -2.64 -2.77 35.29
N THR A 17 -1.50 -2.09 35.48
CA THR A 17 -1.20 -0.85 34.78
C THR A 17 -1.12 -1.16 33.29
N ASN A 18 -2.12 -0.67 32.57
CA ASN A 18 -2.32 -0.73 31.13
C ASN A 18 -1.02 -0.42 30.35
N PRO A 19 -0.38 -1.40 29.68
CA PRO A 19 0.74 -1.13 28.81
C PRO A 19 0.22 -0.88 27.39
N GLY A 20 0.59 0.27 26.83
CA GLY A 20 0.55 0.49 25.38
C GLY A 20 -0.72 1.14 24.87
N THR A 21 -0.68 2.47 24.78
CA THR A 21 -1.13 3.12 23.54
C THR A 21 -0.49 2.38 22.37
N ALA A 22 -1.26 1.53 21.69
CA ALA A 22 -0.84 0.92 20.45
C ALA A 22 -0.32 2.04 19.52
N PRO A 23 0.91 1.93 18.98
CA PRO A 23 1.37 2.86 17.96
C PRO A 23 0.36 2.77 16.80
N GLY A 24 -0.10 3.95 16.35
CA GLY A 24 -1.22 4.10 15.44
C GLY A 24 -1.23 3.06 14.31
N VAL A 25 -2.32 2.30 14.27
CA VAL A 25 -2.72 1.47 13.13
C VAL A 25 -2.64 2.33 11.87
N GLY A 26 -1.65 2.01 11.03
CA GLY A 26 -1.50 2.40 9.63
C GLY A 26 -1.99 3.80 9.25
N ARG A 27 -1.14 4.82 9.44
CA ARG A 27 -1.10 5.90 8.43
C ARG A 27 -0.64 5.21 7.15
N ALA A 28 -1.58 4.77 6.31
CA ALA A 28 -1.30 4.41 4.94
C ALA A 28 -0.40 5.50 4.38
N GLU A 29 0.84 5.15 4.04
CA GLU A 29 1.79 6.09 3.47
C GLU A 29 1.07 6.83 2.34
N ALA A 30 0.97 8.14 2.48
CA ALA A 30 0.16 8.91 1.56
C ALA A 30 0.73 8.71 0.14
N PRO A 31 -0.12 8.47 -0.87
CA PRO A 31 0.31 7.99 -2.19
C PRO A 31 0.91 9.11 -3.04
N TRP A 32 1.86 9.85 -2.48
CA TRP A 32 2.51 11.02 -3.09
C TRP A 32 3.24 10.64 -4.37
N GLY A 33 3.83 9.44 -4.45
CA GLY A 33 4.45 8.94 -5.69
C GLY A 33 3.44 8.80 -6.84
N ALA A 34 2.26 8.21 -6.57
CA ALA A 34 1.21 8.09 -7.58
C ALA A 34 0.59 9.44 -7.96
N LEU A 35 0.46 10.36 -6.99
CA LEU A 35 0.02 11.73 -7.27
C LEU A 35 1.04 12.51 -8.11
N GLY A 36 2.33 12.33 -7.85
CA GLY A 36 3.41 12.90 -8.65
C GLY A 36 3.36 12.41 -10.09
N LEU A 37 3.13 11.11 -10.31
CA LEU A 37 2.96 10.54 -11.65
C LEU A 37 1.76 11.13 -12.40
N LEU A 38 0.60 11.25 -11.72
CA LEU A 38 -0.58 11.90 -12.30
C LEU A 38 -0.33 13.38 -12.62
N ALA A 39 0.37 14.10 -11.75
CA ALA A 39 0.73 15.49 -11.99
C ALA A 39 1.71 15.64 -13.17
N ALA A 40 2.71 14.77 -13.28
CA ALA A 40 3.62 14.73 -14.41
C ALA A 40 2.89 14.41 -15.73
N TYR A 41 1.94 13.47 -15.70
CA TYR A 41 1.06 13.19 -16.83
C TYR A 41 0.28 14.44 -17.28
N ARG A 42 -0.32 15.21 -16.35
CA ARG A 42 -1.02 16.46 -16.68
C ARG A 42 -0.12 17.46 -17.38
N VAL A 43 1.08 17.66 -16.84
CA VAL A 43 2.08 18.56 -17.42
C VAL A 43 2.46 18.10 -18.82
N ALA A 44 2.75 16.81 -19.00
CA ALA A 44 3.10 16.26 -20.30
C ALA A 44 1.98 16.46 -21.33
N VAL A 45 0.74 16.10 -21.00
CA VAL A 45 -0.40 16.28 -21.91
C VAL A 45 -0.68 17.75 -22.21
N GLY A 46 -0.65 18.62 -21.19
CA GLY A 46 -0.84 20.06 -21.37
C GLY A 46 0.23 20.69 -22.26
N LEU A 47 1.51 20.36 -22.04
CA LEU A 47 2.62 20.85 -22.85
C LEU A 47 2.59 20.29 -24.27
N LEU A 48 2.23 19.02 -24.46
CA LEU A 48 2.07 18.43 -25.80
C LEU A 48 0.94 19.11 -26.56
N ALA A 49 -0.22 19.32 -25.92
CA ALA A 49 -1.35 20.03 -26.51
C ALA A 49 -0.98 21.48 -26.86
N LEU A 50 -0.26 22.18 -25.98
CA LEU A 50 0.27 23.51 -26.27
C LEU A 50 1.28 23.50 -27.43
N GLY A 51 2.13 22.48 -27.49
CA GLY A 51 3.10 22.28 -28.57
C GLY A 51 2.43 22.17 -29.94
N THR A 52 1.24 21.58 -30.03
CA THR A 52 0.51 21.51 -31.31
C THR A 52 0.00 22.87 -31.78
N VAL A 53 -0.27 23.80 -30.86
CA VAL A 53 -0.68 25.17 -31.18
C VAL A 53 0.47 25.97 -31.79
N TRP A 54 1.65 25.94 -31.19
CA TRP A 54 2.80 26.73 -31.65
C TRP A 54 3.62 26.05 -32.74
N GLY A 55 3.67 24.73 -32.75
CA GLY A 55 4.48 23.96 -33.70
C GLY A 55 3.98 24.01 -35.14
N ARG A 56 2.73 24.45 -35.38
CA ARG A 56 2.05 24.42 -36.69
C ARG A 56 2.31 23.11 -37.45
N TRP A 57 2.31 21.99 -36.73
CA TRP A 57 2.44 20.68 -37.34
C TRP A 57 1.19 20.43 -38.17
N GLY A 58 1.29 20.66 -39.48
CA GLY A 58 0.17 20.71 -40.44
C GLY A 58 -0.63 19.41 -40.61
N TRP A 59 -0.41 18.41 -39.75
CA TRP A 59 -1.09 17.11 -39.73
C TRP A 59 -1.91 16.89 -38.46
N SER A 60 -1.97 17.85 -37.54
CA SER A 60 -2.73 17.69 -36.30
C SER A 60 -4.14 18.28 -36.44
N PRO A 61 -5.21 17.46 -36.45
CA PRO A 61 -6.59 17.95 -36.46
C PRO A 61 -7.04 18.50 -35.08
N LEU A 62 -6.10 18.73 -34.16
CA LEU A 62 -6.38 19.19 -32.81
C LEU A 62 -6.65 20.70 -32.80
N GLY A 63 -7.69 21.10 -32.07
CA GLY A 63 -8.14 22.50 -32.05
C GLY A 63 -8.82 22.99 -33.33
N GLU A 64 -9.14 22.13 -34.31
CA GLU A 64 -9.78 22.54 -35.58
C GLU A 64 -11.14 23.22 -35.40
N ARG A 65 -11.92 22.84 -34.36
CA ARG A 65 -13.25 23.42 -34.12
C ARG A 65 -13.14 24.80 -33.49
N ASP A 66 -12.27 24.96 -32.50
CA ASP A 66 -12.01 26.23 -31.83
C ASP A 66 -10.56 26.29 -31.34
N PRO A 67 -9.65 26.88 -32.13
CA PRO A 67 -8.23 26.99 -31.77
C PRO A 67 -7.99 27.83 -30.51
N GLY A 68 -8.84 28.84 -30.27
CA GLY A 68 -8.71 29.74 -29.13
C GLY A 68 -9.07 29.03 -27.82
N LEU A 69 -10.20 28.33 -27.81
CA LEU A 69 -10.61 27.49 -26.69
C LEU A 69 -9.59 26.37 -26.44
N PHE A 70 -9.08 25.73 -27.50
CA PHE A 70 -8.07 24.69 -27.36
C PHE A 70 -6.79 25.21 -26.70
N ALA A 71 -6.26 26.34 -27.19
CA ALA A 71 -5.05 26.94 -26.62
C ALA A 71 -5.25 27.38 -25.16
N ALA A 72 -6.39 28.00 -24.84
CA ALA A 72 -6.73 28.40 -23.49
C ALA A 72 -6.86 27.19 -22.55
N ALA A 73 -7.58 26.15 -22.97
CA ALA A 73 -7.75 24.92 -22.19
C ALA A 73 -6.41 24.21 -21.97
N ALA A 74 -5.56 24.13 -22.99
CA ALA A 74 -4.23 23.53 -22.88
C ALA A 74 -3.32 24.32 -21.93
N ALA A 75 -3.34 25.66 -22.01
CA ALA A 75 -2.57 26.54 -21.12
C ALA A 75 -3.02 26.39 -19.66
N VAL A 76 -4.33 26.43 -19.41
CA VAL A 76 -4.89 26.23 -18.06
C VAL A 76 -4.55 24.84 -17.54
N TYR A 77 -4.66 23.80 -18.37
CA TYR A 77 -4.36 22.43 -17.96
C TYR A 77 -2.87 22.24 -17.62
N ALA A 78 -1.96 22.80 -18.42
CA ALA A 78 -0.53 22.80 -18.13
C ALA A 78 -0.22 23.54 -16.81
N ALA A 79 -0.84 24.70 -16.59
CA ALA A 79 -0.69 25.46 -15.35
C ALA A 79 -1.22 24.69 -14.12
N LEU A 80 -2.37 24.03 -14.24
CA LEU A 80 -2.93 23.17 -13.19
C LEU A 80 -2.04 21.93 -12.94
N GLY A 81 -1.42 21.39 -14.00
CA GLY A 81 -0.42 20.32 -13.88
C GLY A 81 0.80 20.77 -13.09
N LEU A 82 1.38 21.92 -13.41
CA LEU A 82 2.53 22.50 -12.69
C LEU A 82 2.18 22.81 -11.24
N LEU A 83 1.00 23.38 -10.99
CA LEU A 83 0.48 23.60 -9.64
C LEU A 83 0.30 22.28 -8.88
N SER A 84 -0.17 21.23 -9.56
CA SER A 84 -0.29 19.89 -8.97
C SER A 84 1.07 19.32 -8.58
N VAL A 85 2.10 19.50 -9.41
CA VAL A 85 3.48 19.08 -9.10
C VAL A 85 4.00 19.85 -7.88
N ALA A 86 3.86 21.18 -7.87
CA ALA A 86 4.31 22.02 -6.77
C ALA A 86 3.61 21.65 -5.45
N THR A 87 2.29 21.50 -5.46
CA THR A 87 1.50 21.11 -4.29
C THR A 87 1.82 19.69 -3.81
N ALA A 88 2.12 18.76 -4.73
CA ALA A 88 2.58 17.41 -4.37
C ALA A 88 3.96 17.45 -3.69
N ALA A 89 4.91 18.27 -4.20
CA ALA A 89 6.22 18.44 -3.59
C ALA A 89 6.14 19.08 -2.19
N LEU A 90 5.22 20.02 -2.00
CA LEU A 90 4.96 20.67 -0.71
C LEU A 90 4.16 19.80 0.27
N HIS A 91 3.71 18.61 -0.15
CA HIS A 91 2.86 17.71 0.63
C HIS A 91 1.59 18.40 1.18
N ARG A 92 1.09 19.41 0.45
CA ARG A 92 -0.11 20.18 0.79
C ARG A 92 -0.87 20.56 -0.49
N PRO A 93 -2.20 20.45 -0.54
CA PRO A 93 -3.15 20.03 0.51
C PRO A 93 -3.11 18.51 0.77
N PRO A 94 -3.97 17.95 1.66
CA PRO A 94 -4.01 16.51 1.88
C PRO A 94 -4.18 15.73 0.56
N ALA A 95 -3.43 14.64 0.40
CA ALA A 95 -3.37 13.82 -0.81
C ALA A 95 -4.75 13.47 -1.42
N ARG A 96 -5.76 13.16 -0.58
CA ARG A 96 -7.13 12.87 -1.03
C ARG A 96 -7.79 14.08 -1.71
N LEU A 97 -7.64 15.27 -1.14
CA LEU A 97 -8.21 16.49 -1.71
C LEU A 97 -7.52 16.81 -3.04
N GLN A 98 -6.19 16.73 -3.07
CA GLN A 98 -5.42 16.95 -4.29
C GLN A 98 -5.80 15.96 -5.40
N LEU A 99 -6.06 14.70 -5.05
CA LEU A 99 -6.53 13.70 -6.01
C LEU A 99 -7.90 14.04 -6.58
N HIS A 100 -8.87 14.38 -5.73
CA HIS A 100 -10.21 14.73 -6.17
C HIS A 100 -10.22 15.97 -7.07
N LEU A 101 -9.50 17.02 -6.68
CA LEU A 101 -9.35 18.24 -7.49
C LEU A 101 -8.64 17.94 -8.81
N GLY A 102 -7.59 17.13 -8.77
CA GLY A 102 -6.87 16.70 -9.96
C GLY A 102 -7.77 15.97 -10.95
N LEU A 103 -8.56 14.99 -10.50
CA LEU A 103 -9.47 14.23 -11.37
C LEU A 103 -10.57 15.10 -11.98
N LEU A 104 -11.11 16.06 -11.21
CA LEU A 104 -12.09 17.01 -11.74
C LEU A 104 -11.46 17.94 -12.79
N ALA A 105 -10.23 18.39 -12.56
CA ALA A 105 -9.47 19.17 -13.54
C ALA A 105 -9.17 18.36 -14.81
N ASP A 106 -8.74 17.10 -14.66
CA ASP A 106 -8.49 16.18 -15.77
C ASP A 106 -9.75 16.00 -16.62
N LEU A 107 -10.89 15.76 -15.96
CA LEU A 107 -12.19 15.62 -16.62
C LEU A 107 -12.59 16.87 -17.39
N ALA A 108 -12.58 18.03 -16.73
CA ALA A 108 -12.99 19.28 -17.35
C ALA A 108 -12.07 19.65 -18.53
N ALA A 109 -10.75 19.60 -18.32
CA ALA A 109 -9.77 19.99 -19.32
C ALA A 109 -9.77 19.06 -20.54
N LEU A 110 -9.75 17.74 -20.33
CA LEU A 110 -9.70 16.79 -21.43
C LEU A 110 -11.00 16.76 -22.23
N VAL A 111 -12.16 16.94 -21.59
CA VAL A 111 -13.44 17.10 -22.29
C VAL A 111 -13.45 18.39 -23.11
N LEU A 112 -12.97 19.51 -22.56
CA LEU A 112 -12.86 20.78 -23.29
C LEU A 112 -11.89 20.69 -24.47
N LEU A 113 -10.72 20.08 -24.29
CA LEU A 113 -9.74 19.87 -25.35
C LEU A 113 -10.31 18.98 -26.46
N ALA A 114 -11.00 17.90 -26.10
CA ALA A 114 -11.69 17.04 -27.06
C ALA A 114 -12.77 17.81 -27.82
N HIS A 115 -13.61 18.57 -27.11
CA HIS A 115 -14.65 19.40 -27.72
C HIS A 115 -14.07 20.42 -28.71
N ALA A 116 -13.02 21.15 -28.33
CA ALA A 116 -12.34 22.12 -29.19
C ALA A 116 -11.63 21.48 -30.41
N SER A 117 -11.38 20.17 -30.35
CA SER A 117 -10.72 19.39 -31.41
C SER A 117 -11.68 18.60 -32.31
N GLY A 118 -12.97 18.96 -32.32
CA GLY A 118 -13.96 18.24 -33.14
C GLY A 118 -14.69 17.11 -32.41
N GLY A 119 -14.57 17.04 -31.08
CA GLY A 119 -15.31 16.12 -30.22
C GLY A 119 -14.64 14.76 -30.05
N ALA A 120 -15.42 13.71 -29.86
CA ALA A 120 -14.97 12.33 -29.65
C ALA A 120 -14.09 11.80 -30.79
N ARG A 121 -14.28 12.33 -32.02
CA ARG A 121 -13.47 11.99 -33.21
C ARG A 121 -11.99 12.38 -33.07
N SER A 122 -11.67 13.34 -32.21
CA SER A 122 -10.29 13.76 -31.96
C SER A 122 -9.43 12.69 -31.28
N GLY A 123 -10.07 11.69 -30.66
CA GLY A 123 -9.38 10.68 -29.84
C GLY A 123 -8.89 11.19 -28.48
N LEU A 124 -8.94 12.50 -28.21
CA LEU A 124 -8.47 13.08 -26.94
C LEU A 124 -9.25 12.57 -25.73
N GLY A 125 -10.52 12.18 -25.91
CA GLY A 125 -11.32 11.57 -24.84
C GLY A 125 -10.71 10.30 -24.27
N VAL A 126 -9.93 9.54 -25.04
CA VAL A 126 -9.24 8.32 -24.57
C VAL A 126 -8.18 8.64 -23.50
N LEU A 127 -7.63 9.86 -23.51
CA LEU A 127 -6.64 10.28 -22.53
C LEU A 127 -7.20 10.23 -21.09
N LEU A 128 -8.52 10.36 -20.91
CA LEU A 128 -9.19 10.23 -19.61
C LEU A 128 -8.98 8.87 -18.93
N VAL A 129 -8.66 7.82 -19.69
CA VAL A 129 -8.40 6.49 -19.12
C VAL A 129 -7.27 6.52 -18.11
N VAL A 130 -6.18 7.26 -18.40
CA VAL A 130 -5.01 7.34 -17.52
C VAL A 130 -5.34 7.93 -16.14
N PRO A 131 -5.90 9.14 -16.02
CA PRO A 131 -6.26 9.71 -14.73
C PRO A 131 -7.35 8.89 -14.02
N LEU A 132 -8.30 8.31 -14.76
CA LEU A 132 -9.34 7.45 -14.15
C LEU A 132 -8.80 6.14 -13.59
N VAL A 133 -7.87 5.48 -14.28
CA VAL A 133 -7.19 4.28 -13.79
C VAL A 133 -6.32 4.62 -12.59
N GLY A 134 -5.49 5.65 -12.70
CA GLY A 134 -4.60 6.08 -11.63
C GLY A 134 -5.39 6.49 -10.38
N GLY A 135 -6.36 7.38 -10.52
CA GLY A 135 -7.20 7.83 -9.42
C GLY A 135 -8.15 6.76 -8.88
N GLY A 136 -8.72 5.91 -9.74
CA GLY A 136 -9.59 4.81 -9.36
C GLY A 136 -8.88 3.76 -8.52
N SER A 137 -7.61 3.48 -8.82
CA SER A 137 -6.77 2.59 -8.00
C SER A 137 -6.56 3.13 -6.58
N LEU A 138 -6.52 4.45 -6.40
CA LEU A 138 -6.28 5.13 -5.13
C LEU A 138 -7.57 5.35 -4.31
N LEU A 139 -8.70 5.62 -4.97
CA LEU A 139 -9.97 6.00 -4.33
C LEU A 139 -10.90 4.81 -4.07
N GLY A 140 -10.68 3.68 -4.75
CA GLY A 140 -11.54 2.49 -4.70
C GLY A 140 -12.64 2.49 -5.77
N PRO A 141 -13.31 1.34 -5.98
CA PRO A 141 -14.24 1.05 -7.05
C PRO A 141 -15.46 1.96 -7.09
N GLU A 142 -16.11 2.25 -5.96
CA GLU A 142 -17.28 3.13 -5.94
C GLU A 142 -16.97 4.51 -6.53
N ARG A 143 -15.84 5.08 -6.12
CA ARG A 143 -15.37 6.38 -6.63
C ARG A 143 -14.82 6.29 -8.05
N ALA A 144 -14.16 5.19 -8.40
CA ALA A 144 -13.69 4.94 -9.77
C ALA A 144 -14.87 4.93 -10.76
N VAL A 145 -15.96 4.25 -10.40
CA VAL A 145 -17.21 4.21 -11.19
C VAL A 145 -17.84 5.59 -11.27
N LEU A 146 -17.89 6.35 -10.16
CA LEU A 146 -18.38 7.74 -10.17
C LEU A 146 -17.61 8.61 -11.17
N TYR A 147 -16.28 8.60 -11.13
CA TYR A 147 -15.48 9.42 -12.03
C TYR A 147 -15.57 8.95 -13.50
N ALA A 148 -15.69 7.64 -13.75
CA ALA A 148 -15.96 7.12 -15.08
C ALA A 148 -17.35 7.56 -15.61
N ALA A 149 -18.35 7.62 -14.74
CA ALA A 149 -19.68 8.14 -15.08
C ALA A 149 -19.62 9.63 -15.41
N LEU A 150 -18.95 10.44 -14.58
CA LEU A 150 -18.77 11.86 -14.86
C LEU A 150 -18.02 12.08 -16.18
N ALA A 151 -16.98 11.29 -16.47
CA ALA A 151 -16.23 11.39 -17.71
C ALA A 151 -17.11 11.07 -18.93
N SER A 152 -17.90 9.99 -18.83
CA SER A 152 -18.84 9.59 -19.87
C SER A 152 -19.92 10.66 -20.11
N LEU A 153 -20.49 11.20 -19.02
CA LEU A 153 -21.46 12.29 -19.09
C LEU A 153 -20.85 13.58 -19.64
N GLY A 154 -19.60 13.89 -19.29
CA GLY A 154 -18.88 15.04 -19.83
C GLY A 154 -18.68 14.93 -21.34
N LEU A 155 -18.23 13.76 -21.83
CA LEU A 155 -18.07 13.51 -23.26
C LEU A 155 -19.40 13.56 -24.02
N LEU A 156 -20.42 12.85 -23.53
CA LEU A 156 -21.75 12.86 -24.14
C LEU A 156 -22.40 14.25 -24.08
N GLY A 157 -22.23 14.96 -22.98
CA GLY A 157 -22.71 16.32 -22.79
C GLY A 157 -22.05 17.31 -23.74
N ALA A 158 -20.75 17.16 -23.99
CA ALA A 158 -20.03 17.98 -24.97
C ALA A 158 -20.53 17.74 -26.40
N GLU A 159 -20.88 16.50 -26.76
CA GLU A 159 -21.50 16.20 -28.06
C GLU A 159 -22.96 16.68 -28.14
N ALA A 160 -23.72 16.53 -27.06
CA ALA A 160 -25.09 17.06 -26.97
C ALA A 160 -25.11 18.58 -27.12
N TRP A 161 -24.18 19.28 -26.47
CA TRP A 161 -24.01 20.72 -26.61
C TRP A 161 -23.64 21.12 -28.05
N ALA A 162 -22.69 20.41 -28.66
CA ALA A 162 -22.31 20.66 -30.06
C ALA A 162 -23.51 20.49 -31.00
N TRP A 163 -24.29 19.42 -30.81
CA TRP A 163 -25.48 19.15 -31.60
C TRP A 163 -26.55 20.23 -31.45
N LEU A 164 -26.82 20.69 -30.21
CA LEU A 164 -27.73 21.81 -29.94
C LEU A 164 -27.23 23.13 -30.55
N ALA A 165 -25.91 23.31 -30.66
CA ALA A 165 -25.29 24.44 -31.33
C ALA A 165 -25.32 24.34 -32.88
N GLY A 166 -26.00 23.33 -33.45
CA GLY A 166 -26.17 23.17 -34.89
C GLY A 166 -25.03 22.44 -35.59
N LEU A 167 -24.07 21.88 -34.84
CA LEU A 167 -22.99 21.06 -35.41
C LEU A 167 -23.52 19.65 -35.74
N PRO A 168 -23.01 19.00 -36.81
CA PRO A 168 -23.48 17.68 -37.22
C PRO A 168 -23.17 16.62 -36.14
N GLY A 169 -24.22 16.11 -35.50
CA GLY A 169 -24.15 15.13 -34.40
C GLY A 169 -24.10 13.67 -34.86
N GLY A 170 -23.33 13.34 -35.92
CA GLY A 170 -23.29 11.99 -36.51
C GLY A 170 -22.57 10.93 -35.65
N PRO A 171 -21.54 10.22 -36.14
CA PRO A 171 -20.86 9.12 -35.42
C PRO A 171 -20.18 9.53 -34.09
N ALA A 172 -20.18 10.82 -33.75
CA ALA A 172 -19.57 11.37 -32.56
C ALA A 172 -20.22 10.89 -31.25
N PHE A 173 -21.55 10.74 -31.19
CA PHE A 173 -22.23 10.20 -30.00
C PHE A 173 -21.83 8.74 -29.73
N THR A 174 -21.79 7.91 -30.78
CA THR A 174 -21.38 6.50 -30.66
C THR A 174 -19.94 6.39 -30.18
N GLN A 175 -19.04 7.22 -30.72
CA GLN A 175 -17.65 7.26 -30.29
C GLN A 175 -17.49 7.75 -28.84
N ALA A 176 -18.22 8.80 -28.44
CA ALA A 176 -18.24 9.28 -27.06
C ALA A 176 -18.73 8.18 -26.10
N GLY A 177 -19.78 7.45 -26.49
CA GLY A 177 -20.28 6.29 -25.75
C GLY A 177 -19.25 5.17 -25.62
N LEU A 178 -18.54 4.82 -26.70
CA LEU A 178 -17.48 3.81 -26.68
C LEU A 178 -16.31 4.20 -25.76
N VAL A 179 -15.88 5.46 -25.82
CA VAL A 179 -14.84 5.98 -24.91
C VAL A 179 -15.33 5.93 -23.47
N GLY A 180 -16.58 6.28 -23.22
CA GLY A 180 -17.20 6.18 -21.90
C GLY A 180 -17.20 4.74 -21.36
N VAL A 181 -17.67 3.76 -22.15
CA VAL A 181 -17.61 2.33 -21.80
C VAL A 181 -16.18 1.89 -21.50
N GLY A 182 -15.21 2.32 -22.32
CA GLY A 182 -13.79 2.06 -22.09
C GLY A 182 -13.29 2.64 -20.75
N CYS A 183 -13.72 3.86 -20.40
CA CYS A 183 -13.41 4.48 -19.12
C CYS A 183 -13.97 3.70 -17.93
N PHE A 184 -15.22 3.23 -18.01
CA PHE A 184 -15.82 2.37 -16.98
C PHE A 184 -15.06 1.06 -16.83
N ALA A 185 -14.79 0.38 -17.94
CA ALA A 185 -14.07 -0.89 -17.93
C ALA A 185 -12.66 -0.73 -17.33
N ALA A 186 -11.92 0.30 -17.75
CA ALA A 186 -10.57 0.55 -17.29
C ALA A 186 -10.53 0.96 -15.80
N ALA A 187 -11.33 1.94 -15.40
CA ALA A 187 -11.36 2.43 -14.01
C ALA A 187 -11.88 1.36 -13.05
N GLY A 188 -12.97 0.68 -13.41
CA GLY A 188 -13.55 -0.43 -12.65
C GLY A 188 -12.57 -1.60 -12.52
N GLY A 189 -12.00 -2.06 -13.63
CA GLY A 189 -11.01 -3.14 -13.65
C GLY A 189 -9.77 -2.82 -12.82
N ALA A 190 -9.18 -1.64 -13.01
CA ALA A 190 -8.01 -1.20 -12.25
C ALA A 190 -8.30 -1.09 -10.74
N SER A 191 -9.45 -0.55 -10.36
CA SER A 191 -9.84 -0.43 -8.96
C SER A 191 -10.09 -1.79 -8.29
N LEU A 192 -10.66 -2.77 -9.01
CA LEU A 192 -10.86 -4.13 -8.53
C LEU A 192 -9.52 -4.86 -8.35
N LEU A 193 -8.62 -4.74 -9.32
CA LEU A 193 -7.27 -5.32 -9.23
C LEU A 193 -6.47 -4.71 -8.07
N ALA A 194 -6.53 -3.38 -7.92
CA ALA A 194 -5.87 -2.70 -6.82
C ALA A 194 -6.42 -3.14 -5.45
N ARG A 195 -7.73 -3.39 -5.34
CA ARG A 195 -8.32 -3.98 -4.13
C ARG A 195 -7.80 -5.38 -3.86
N ARG A 196 -7.88 -6.28 -4.86
CA ARG A 196 -7.39 -7.66 -4.71
C ARG A 196 -5.91 -7.73 -4.34
N ALA A 197 -5.09 -6.84 -4.90
CA ALA A 197 -3.68 -6.76 -4.55
C ALA A 197 -3.46 -6.40 -3.07
N ARG A 198 -4.17 -5.38 -2.57
CA ARG A 198 -4.13 -4.99 -1.15
C ARG A 198 -4.65 -6.09 -0.22
N ASP A 199 -5.73 -6.76 -0.60
CA ASP A 199 -6.28 -7.87 0.18
C ASP A 199 -5.28 -9.04 0.24
N SER A 200 -4.61 -9.34 -0.87
CA SER A 200 -3.54 -10.36 -0.93
C SER A 200 -2.33 -9.99 -0.10
N GLU A 201 -1.93 -8.72 -0.09
CA GLU A 201 -0.82 -8.22 0.74
C GLU A 201 -1.17 -8.29 2.23
N ALA A 202 -2.40 -7.90 2.61
CA ALA A 202 -2.88 -8.01 3.98
C ALA A 202 -2.95 -9.48 4.47
N LEU A 203 -3.30 -10.42 3.58
CA LEU A 203 -3.26 -11.86 3.89
C LEU A 203 -1.82 -12.38 4.01
N ALA A 204 -0.90 -11.91 3.17
CA ALA A 204 0.51 -12.29 3.25
C ALA A 204 1.17 -11.77 4.54
N LEU A 205 0.85 -10.54 4.96
CA LEU A 205 1.33 -9.96 6.21
C LEU A 205 0.82 -10.73 7.44
N GLN A 206 -0.46 -11.13 7.46
CA GLN A 206 -1.01 -11.98 8.53
C GLN A 206 -0.27 -13.33 8.61
N ARG A 207 0.00 -13.98 7.48
CA ARG A 207 0.79 -15.22 7.43
C ARG A 207 2.24 -15.04 7.89
N GLY A 208 2.83 -13.86 7.67
CA GLY A 208 4.17 -13.51 8.18
C GLY A 208 4.20 -13.36 9.71
N ILE A 209 3.14 -12.82 10.30
CA ILE A 209 2.97 -12.71 11.76
C ILE A 209 2.81 -14.12 12.38
N ASP A 210 2.06 -15.01 11.73
CA ASP A 210 1.91 -16.40 12.19
C ASP A 210 3.23 -17.18 12.16
N LEU A 211 4.09 -16.92 11.16
CA LEU A 211 5.44 -17.51 11.08
C LEU A 211 6.40 -16.97 12.16
N ALA A 212 6.26 -15.71 12.57
CA ALA A 212 7.03 -15.12 13.66
C ALA A 212 6.58 -15.66 15.03
N ASN A 213 5.26 -15.77 15.24
CA ASN A 213 4.68 -16.35 16.46
C ASN A 213 5.01 -17.84 16.62
N MET A 214 5.02 -18.61 15.52
CA MET A 214 5.41 -20.04 15.55
C MET A 214 6.88 -20.24 15.93
N ARG A 215 7.80 -19.35 15.52
CA ARG A 215 9.20 -19.40 15.98
C ARG A 215 9.31 -19.12 17.47
N GLN A 216 8.59 -18.13 17.97
CA GLN A 216 8.61 -17.78 19.39
C GLN A 216 8.00 -18.87 20.27
N LEU A 217 6.95 -19.57 19.79
CA LEU A 217 6.36 -20.71 20.49
C LEU A 217 7.27 -21.94 20.47
N ALA A 218 7.94 -22.22 19.34
CA ALA A 218 8.90 -23.32 19.25
C ALA A 218 10.08 -23.13 20.22
N ASP A 219 10.65 -21.93 20.28
CA ASP A 219 11.75 -21.62 21.21
C ASP A 219 11.28 -21.62 22.68
N TYR A 220 10.05 -21.17 22.96
CA TYR A 220 9.47 -21.17 24.31
C TYR A 220 9.12 -22.57 24.82
N VAL A 221 8.63 -23.46 23.96
CA VAL A 221 8.37 -24.87 24.33
C VAL A 221 9.68 -25.58 24.63
N VAL A 222 10.73 -25.40 23.81
CA VAL A 222 12.05 -26.03 24.03
C VAL A 222 12.73 -25.51 25.31
N GLN A 223 12.54 -24.24 25.68
CA GLN A 223 13.08 -23.66 26.92
C GLN A 223 12.32 -24.08 28.19
N ARG A 224 11.05 -24.49 28.09
CA ARG A 224 10.22 -24.92 29.24
C ARG A 224 9.99 -26.43 29.32
N MET A 225 10.58 -27.24 28.44
CA MET A 225 10.62 -28.68 28.65
C MET A 225 11.35 -28.94 29.97
N GLN A 226 10.67 -29.56 30.93
CA GLN A 226 11.25 -29.98 32.22
C GLN A 226 12.35 -31.04 32.06
N THR A 227 12.58 -31.49 30.83
CA THR A 227 13.67 -32.37 30.43
C THR A 227 14.93 -31.55 30.14
N GLY A 228 16.00 -31.82 30.88
CA GLY A 228 17.32 -31.28 30.56
C GLY A 228 17.85 -31.89 29.27
N ILE A 229 18.17 -31.06 28.27
CA ILE A 229 18.80 -31.47 27.02
C ILE A 229 20.22 -30.91 26.97
N VAL A 230 21.19 -31.81 26.81
CA VAL A 230 22.60 -31.47 26.55
C VAL A 230 23.01 -32.09 25.23
N VAL A 231 23.50 -31.26 24.31
CA VAL A 231 24.04 -31.68 23.02
C VAL A 231 25.56 -31.66 23.12
N VAL A 232 26.20 -32.78 22.79
CA VAL A 232 27.66 -32.92 22.75
C VAL A 232 28.16 -33.26 21.36
N ASP A 233 29.35 -32.78 20.99
CA ASP A 233 30.00 -33.15 19.74
C ASP A 233 30.75 -34.49 19.83
N GLY A 234 31.31 -34.95 18.71
CA GLY A 234 32.06 -36.22 18.64
C GLY A 234 33.29 -36.27 19.57
N ALA A 235 33.78 -35.12 20.03
CA ALA A 235 34.88 -35.01 20.99
C ALA A 235 34.39 -34.85 22.45
N GLY A 236 33.09 -34.95 22.70
CA GLY A 236 32.51 -34.86 24.05
C GLY A 236 32.40 -33.43 24.59
N ARG A 237 32.42 -32.40 23.74
CA ARG A 237 32.26 -30.99 24.17
C ARG A 237 30.82 -30.53 24.06
N ILE A 238 30.39 -29.71 25.01
CA ILE A 238 29.02 -29.19 25.07
C ILE A 238 28.80 -28.18 23.94
N ARG A 239 27.84 -28.45 23.07
CA ARG A 239 27.37 -27.55 21.99
C ARG A 239 26.18 -26.71 22.43
N LEU A 240 25.27 -27.34 23.17
CA LEU A 240 24.05 -26.70 23.66
C LEU A 240 23.64 -27.38 24.97
N ALA A 241 23.24 -26.59 25.96
CA ALA A 241 22.56 -27.07 27.15
C ALA A 241 21.38 -26.13 27.39
N ASN A 242 20.16 -26.66 27.42
CA ASN A 242 18.98 -25.85 27.74
C ASN A 242 18.98 -25.46 29.22
N ASP A 243 18.17 -24.47 29.59
CA ASP A 243 18.16 -23.94 30.96
C ASP A 243 17.79 -25.01 32.01
N SER A 244 16.93 -25.96 31.67
CA SER A 244 16.62 -27.11 32.52
C SER A 244 17.82 -28.03 32.74
N ALA A 245 18.62 -28.34 31.71
CA ALA A 245 19.85 -29.12 31.88
C ALA A 245 20.87 -28.37 32.75
N ARG A 246 21.00 -27.06 32.56
CA ARG A 246 21.92 -26.24 33.35
C ARG A 246 21.53 -26.23 34.83
N HIS A 247 20.23 -26.06 35.11
CA HIS A 247 19.69 -26.11 36.46
C HIS A 247 19.86 -27.50 37.09
N LEU A 248 19.54 -28.58 36.36
CA LEU A 248 19.65 -29.96 36.87
C LEU A 248 21.10 -30.41 37.10
N LEU A 249 22.04 -29.94 36.28
CA LEU A 249 23.46 -30.29 36.36
C LEU A 249 24.28 -29.31 37.22
N GLY A 250 23.65 -28.29 37.81
CA GLY A 250 24.35 -27.27 38.60
C GLY A 250 25.35 -26.43 37.79
N LEU A 251 25.15 -26.37 36.47
CA LEU A 251 25.98 -25.58 35.57
C LEU A 251 25.51 -24.13 35.68
N GLY A 252 26.29 -23.28 36.35
CA GLY A 252 25.96 -21.87 36.57
C GLY A 252 25.67 -21.06 35.30
N GLN A 253 25.39 -19.76 35.46
CA GLN A 253 25.01 -18.88 34.34
C GLN A 253 26.13 -18.64 33.29
N GLU A 254 27.35 -19.10 33.54
CA GLU A 254 28.45 -19.01 32.59
C GLU A 254 28.26 -19.91 31.36
N SER A 255 28.73 -19.44 30.19
CA SER A 255 28.64 -20.19 28.94
C SER A 255 29.42 -21.51 29.04
N CYS A 256 28.70 -22.62 29.03
CA CYS A 256 29.30 -23.96 29.02
C CYS A 256 29.66 -24.44 27.60
N GLN A 257 29.38 -23.62 26.58
CA GLN A 257 29.61 -23.97 25.18
C GLN A 257 31.12 -24.12 24.90
N GLY A 258 31.51 -25.24 24.29
CA GLY A 258 32.90 -25.56 23.94
C GLY A 258 33.71 -26.24 25.05
N HIS A 259 33.21 -26.28 26.28
CA HIS A 259 33.84 -27.01 27.38
C HIS A 259 33.62 -28.52 27.27
N PRO A 260 34.61 -29.35 27.66
CA PRO A 260 34.43 -30.79 27.77
C PRO A 260 33.32 -31.13 28.77
N LEU A 261 32.43 -32.05 28.41
CA LEU A 261 31.37 -32.51 29.30
C LEU A 261 31.94 -33.14 30.57
N ALA A 262 33.08 -33.84 30.45
CA ALA A 262 33.79 -34.47 31.56
C ALA A 262 34.20 -33.48 32.68
N GLU A 263 34.53 -32.23 32.33
CA GLU A 263 34.96 -31.22 33.31
C GLU A 263 33.78 -30.60 34.05
N ARG A 264 32.62 -30.50 33.39
CA ARG A 264 31.46 -29.76 33.88
C ARG A 264 30.38 -30.67 34.48
N ALA A 265 30.25 -31.89 33.98
CA ALA A 265 29.28 -32.90 34.43
C ALA A 265 29.86 -34.33 34.26
N PRO A 266 30.85 -34.72 35.09
CA PRO A 266 31.55 -36.01 34.97
C PRO A 266 30.61 -37.22 35.07
N ALA A 267 29.62 -37.18 35.97
CA ALA A 267 28.63 -38.25 36.10
C ALA A 267 27.77 -38.45 34.83
N LEU A 268 27.52 -37.36 34.08
CA LEU A 268 26.79 -37.45 32.81
C LEU A 268 27.68 -37.97 31.68
N GLN A 269 28.98 -37.67 31.72
CA GLN A 269 29.97 -38.25 30.80
C GLN A 269 30.07 -39.77 30.99
N GLU A 270 30.12 -40.25 32.23
CA GLU A 270 30.12 -41.69 32.54
C GLU A 270 28.84 -42.38 32.04
N ALA A 271 27.68 -41.77 32.26
CA ALA A 271 26.41 -42.28 31.75
C ALA A 271 26.37 -42.32 30.21
N LEU A 272 26.92 -41.30 29.54
CA LEU A 272 27.03 -41.24 28.09
C LEU A 272 27.96 -42.33 27.53
N GLU A 273 29.09 -42.57 28.19
CA GLU A 273 30.03 -43.63 27.80
C GLU A 273 29.44 -45.02 28.01
N ALA A 274 28.74 -45.22 29.13
CA ALA A 274 28.00 -46.46 29.40
C ALA A 274 26.91 -46.72 28.35
N TRP A 275 26.16 -45.68 27.95
CA TRP A 275 25.16 -45.78 26.88
C TRP A 275 25.78 -46.03 25.51
N ARG A 276 26.91 -45.38 25.17
CA ARG A 276 27.63 -45.65 23.91
C ARG A 276 28.17 -47.08 23.84
N ALA A 277 28.57 -47.65 24.98
CA ALA A 277 29.00 -49.04 25.08
C ALA A 277 27.84 -50.05 25.03
N ARG A 278 26.62 -49.64 25.43
CA ARG A 278 25.39 -50.45 25.45
C ARG A 278 24.15 -49.59 25.15
N PRO A 279 23.81 -49.36 23.87
CA PRO A 279 22.72 -48.45 23.48
C PRO A 279 21.30 -48.95 23.81
N ASP A 280 21.17 -50.17 24.33
CA ASP A 280 19.94 -50.95 24.48
C ASP A 280 19.40 -51.08 25.93
N LEU A 281 20.01 -50.41 26.91
CA LEU A 281 19.43 -50.27 28.27
C LEU A 281 18.75 -48.90 28.46
N PRO A 282 17.54 -48.84 29.06
CA PRO A 282 16.82 -47.61 29.32
C PRO A 282 17.46 -46.73 30.39
#